data_AF-A0A1G8P076-F1
#
_entry.id   AF-A0A1G8P076-F1
#
_cell.length_a   1.000
_cell.length_b   1.000
_cell.length_c   1.000
_cell.angle_alpha   90.00
_cell.angle_beta   90.00
_cell.angle_gamma   90.00
#
_symmetry.space_group_name_H-M   'P 1'
#
loop_
_entity.id
_entity.type
_entity.pdbx_description
1 polymer ?
#
loop_
_entity_poly.entity_id
_entity_poly.type
_entity_poly.pdbx_seq_one_letter_code
_entity_poly.pdbx_strand_id
1 'polypeptide(L)'
;MNNSQNAITVIYREHWQKLYIHAYNLLNDEESAKDVVNDVFCSVLESNERLTTEEDLLPLFFVMVRNRCIDQIRHQNVVHKNAERYLEELYSGWTVKEYREYEDKINRMQESIRQMAPQMRTVVEEFFLNEKKCAEISEKLRISDNTVRTHIARALKILRKQLTIFFLKKSYRGVISFSNLYVFNETIDTMIDHSDKKLDYALRAIQHPQLRETDEFLQWIGIPENKELFLELMACKEAVIRENLQRKRKYRKKMRILAIASSVAAVLILAFLIPSLLPSTSLPAEQPIRFFAANNNDEHVVLQMDGRSEQQLLTDSVMDVKDWKTVSADTVCCQTLTTPRGKDFLLVLADGTKVWLNAESRLRYPVAFHGKERRVELEGEACFEVAKDAEHPFIVCANGMNTMVLGTKFNVRSYSVEDRHVTLVNGKVQVTNTVNNKSVTLRPGQDLTYTETGEEKVSEVNIATYTAWTEGMFYFEDVPLEEIMGALGRWYNVNIDFERCELYHIRLNFWANKNTHLDEALELLNKLEKVQVDYQDGTITIKQI
;
A
#
# COMPACT_ATOMS: atom_id res chain seq x y z
N MET A 1 20.22 -23.01 1.27
CA MET A 1 19.23 -22.23 0.46
C MET A 1 18.19 -21.72 1.44
N ASN A 2 18.10 -20.39 1.64
CA ASN A 2 17.30 -19.74 2.68
C ASN A 2 15.79 -20.05 2.54
N ASN A 3 15.06 -20.11 3.67
CA ASN A 3 13.60 -20.28 3.73
C ASN A 3 12.85 -19.26 2.87
N SER A 4 13.43 -18.07 2.70
CA SER A 4 12.85 -16.94 1.99
C SER A 4 13.12 -16.96 0.50
N GLN A 5 14.29 -17.43 0.09
CA GLN A 5 14.48 -17.86 -1.30
C GLN A 5 13.51 -18.99 -1.62
N ASN A 6 13.22 -19.89 -0.67
CA ASN A 6 12.17 -20.90 -0.82
C ASN A 6 10.76 -20.29 -0.87
N ALA A 7 10.41 -19.31 -0.04
CA ALA A 7 9.09 -18.65 -0.03
C ALA A 7 8.85 -17.79 -1.28
N ILE A 8 9.82 -16.98 -1.69
CA ILE A 8 9.80 -16.25 -2.96
C ILE A 8 9.81 -17.23 -4.13
N THR A 9 10.59 -18.32 -4.07
CA THR A 9 10.53 -19.39 -5.07
C THR A 9 9.18 -20.10 -5.04
N VAL A 10 8.51 -20.22 -3.90
CA VAL A 10 7.16 -20.79 -3.76
C VAL A 10 6.15 -19.81 -4.34
N ILE A 11 6.17 -18.52 -4.02
CA ILE A 11 5.30 -17.50 -4.60
C ILE A 11 5.54 -17.35 -6.10
N TYR A 12 6.78 -17.41 -6.55
CA TYR A 12 7.10 -17.50 -7.97
C TYR A 12 6.50 -18.79 -8.56
N ARG A 13 6.71 -19.94 -7.91
CA ARG A 13 6.17 -21.22 -8.37
C ARG A 13 4.67 -21.40 -8.17
N GLU A 14 3.97 -20.62 -7.36
CA GLU A 14 2.57 -20.82 -6.94
C GLU A 14 1.67 -19.61 -7.23
N HIS A 15 2.26 -18.44 -7.48
CA HIS A 15 1.55 -17.18 -7.73
C HIS A 15 2.11 -16.34 -8.88
N TRP A 16 3.29 -16.64 -9.44
CA TRP A 16 3.84 -15.86 -10.58
C TRP A 16 2.81 -15.62 -11.67
N GLN A 17 2.06 -16.64 -12.07
CA GLN A 17 1.11 -16.42 -13.14
C GLN A 17 -0.15 -15.68 -12.66
N LYS A 18 -0.54 -15.73 -11.36
CA LYS A 18 -1.55 -14.80 -10.79
C LYS A 18 -1.15 -13.34 -10.96
N LEU A 19 0.10 -13.06 -10.66
CA LEU A 19 0.72 -11.74 -10.77
C LEU A 19 0.88 -11.32 -12.23
N TYR A 20 1.29 -12.23 -13.11
CA TYR A 20 1.37 -12.00 -14.55
C TYR A 20 0.02 -11.67 -15.16
N ILE A 21 -1.04 -12.40 -14.78
CA ILE A 21 -2.41 -12.08 -15.22
C ILE A 21 -2.80 -10.67 -14.79
N HIS A 22 -2.48 -10.33 -13.55
CA HIS A 22 -2.77 -9.01 -13.01
C HIS A 22 -2.04 -7.92 -13.81
N ALA A 23 -0.75 -8.11 -14.08
CA ALA A 23 0.04 -7.22 -14.92
C ALA A 23 -0.47 -7.13 -16.36
N TYR A 24 -0.78 -8.27 -16.98
CA TYR A 24 -1.27 -8.37 -18.35
C TYR A 24 -2.65 -7.74 -18.51
N ASN A 25 -3.51 -7.87 -17.50
CA ASN A 25 -4.80 -7.20 -17.49
C ASN A 25 -4.65 -5.68 -17.42
N LEU A 26 -3.57 -5.15 -16.83
CA LEU A 26 -3.30 -3.72 -16.73
C LEU A 26 -2.59 -3.18 -17.98
N LEU A 27 -1.58 -3.91 -18.47
CA LEU A 27 -0.69 -3.47 -19.54
C LEU A 27 -1.12 -3.91 -20.94
N ASN A 28 -1.87 -5.01 -21.03
CA ASN A 28 -2.27 -5.65 -22.29
C ASN A 28 -1.11 -5.92 -23.28
N ASP A 29 0.09 -6.03 -22.73
CA ASP A 29 1.27 -6.38 -23.48
C ASP A 29 1.95 -7.54 -22.75
N GLU A 30 2.12 -8.64 -23.46
CA GLU A 30 2.64 -9.88 -22.89
C GLU A 30 4.11 -9.72 -22.45
N GLU A 31 4.90 -8.95 -23.20
CA GLU A 31 6.30 -8.70 -22.90
C GLU A 31 6.42 -7.78 -21.69
N SER A 32 5.74 -6.63 -21.70
CA SER A 32 5.69 -5.70 -20.57
C SER A 32 5.13 -6.32 -19.30
N ALA A 33 4.10 -7.17 -19.39
CA ALA A 33 3.52 -7.83 -18.23
C ALA A 33 4.49 -8.86 -17.62
N LYS A 34 5.24 -9.59 -18.46
CA LYS A 34 6.29 -10.50 -17.97
C LYS A 34 7.42 -9.71 -17.34
N ASP A 35 7.84 -8.62 -17.96
CA ASP A 35 8.91 -7.78 -17.49
C ASP A 35 8.55 -7.12 -16.16
N VAL A 36 7.35 -6.56 -16.01
CA VAL A 36 6.92 -6.01 -14.71
C VAL A 36 6.92 -7.07 -13.61
N VAL A 37 6.37 -8.25 -13.89
CA VAL A 37 6.31 -9.31 -12.87
C VAL A 37 7.69 -9.83 -12.56
N ASN A 38 8.53 -10.05 -13.58
CA ASN A 38 9.91 -10.47 -13.40
C ASN A 38 10.70 -9.41 -12.64
N ASP A 39 10.57 -8.13 -12.97
CA ASP A 39 11.20 -7.03 -12.28
C ASP A 39 10.73 -6.95 -10.84
N VAL A 40 9.46 -7.21 -10.55
CA VAL A 40 8.96 -7.25 -9.16
C VAL A 40 9.64 -8.40 -8.43
N PHE A 41 9.67 -9.59 -9.02
CA PHE A 41 10.40 -10.73 -8.43
C PHE A 41 11.91 -10.47 -8.32
N CYS A 42 12.54 -9.84 -9.29
CA CYS A 42 13.96 -9.47 -9.27
C CYS A 42 14.21 -8.44 -8.18
N SER A 43 13.39 -7.39 -8.06
CA SER A 43 13.53 -6.40 -7.00
C SER A 43 13.34 -6.98 -5.60
N VAL A 44 12.47 -7.99 -5.45
CA VAL A 44 12.27 -8.71 -4.19
C VAL A 44 13.38 -9.74 -3.94
N LEU A 45 13.99 -10.30 -4.99
CA LEU A 45 15.14 -11.23 -4.89
C LEU A 45 16.46 -10.50 -4.63
N GLU A 46 16.65 -9.32 -5.23
CA GLU A 46 17.83 -8.46 -5.13
C GLU A 46 17.88 -7.71 -3.81
N SER A 47 16.73 -7.32 -3.26
CA SER A 47 16.61 -6.83 -1.88
C SER A 47 16.97 -7.90 -0.84
N ASN A 48 17.16 -9.17 -1.26
CA ASN A 48 17.60 -10.31 -0.45
C ASN A 48 16.84 -10.37 0.89
N GLU A 49 15.54 -10.12 0.80
CA GLU A 49 14.61 -10.13 1.92
C GLU A 49 14.49 -11.58 2.39
N ARG A 50 14.65 -11.80 3.70
CA ARG A 50 14.06 -13.01 4.24
C ARG A 50 12.56 -12.70 4.42
N LEU A 51 11.63 -13.54 4.00
CA LEU A 51 10.20 -13.24 3.97
C LEU A 51 9.48 -14.52 4.36
N THR A 52 8.74 -14.51 5.47
CA THR A 52 8.08 -15.72 5.96
C THR A 52 6.58 -15.73 5.68
N THR A 53 6.21 -16.81 4.97
CA THR A 53 4.87 -17.31 4.64
C THR A 53 4.16 -16.72 3.41
N GLU A 54 3.49 -17.62 2.68
CA GLU A 54 2.86 -17.38 1.37
C GLU A 54 1.63 -16.47 1.43
N GLU A 55 0.93 -16.44 2.57
CA GLU A 55 -0.35 -15.73 2.76
C GLU A 55 -0.19 -14.21 2.92
N ASP A 56 0.93 -13.72 3.46
CA ASP A 56 1.16 -12.27 3.66
C ASP A 56 1.86 -11.58 2.50
N LEU A 57 2.65 -12.34 1.74
CA LEU A 57 3.46 -11.80 0.64
C LEU A 57 2.65 -11.65 -0.64
N LEU A 58 1.64 -12.49 -0.86
CA LEU A 58 0.86 -12.44 -2.08
C LEU A 58 0.17 -11.08 -2.30
N PRO A 59 -0.57 -10.51 -1.33
CA PRO A 59 -1.19 -9.18 -1.49
C PRO A 59 -0.17 -8.09 -1.84
N LEU A 60 1.00 -8.14 -1.21
CA LEU A 60 2.09 -7.21 -1.46
C LEU A 60 2.64 -7.34 -2.89
N PHE A 61 2.91 -8.55 -3.37
CA PHE A 61 3.37 -8.76 -4.75
C PHE A 61 2.36 -8.23 -5.77
N PHE A 62 1.05 -8.36 -5.49
CA PHE A 62 0.01 -7.77 -6.34
C PHE A 62 0.05 -6.25 -6.34
N VAL A 63 0.25 -5.62 -5.18
CA VAL A 63 0.41 -4.16 -5.07
C VAL A 63 1.65 -3.68 -5.81
N MET A 64 2.78 -4.38 -5.69
CA MET A 64 4.02 -4.04 -6.38
C MET A 64 3.88 -4.15 -7.90
N VAL A 65 3.29 -5.25 -8.38
CA VAL A 65 2.98 -5.45 -9.80
C VAL A 65 2.04 -4.36 -10.31
N ARG A 66 0.99 -4.04 -9.54
CA ARG A 66 0.06 -2.95 -9.88
C ARG A 66 0.79 -1.63 -10.03
N ASN A 67 1.60 -1.24 -9.06
CA ASN A 67 2.30 0.05 -9.06
C ASN A 67 3.30 0.13 -10.23
N ARG A 68 4.08 -0.93 -10.47
CA ARG A 68 4.98 -1.01 -11.63
C ARG A 68 4.24 -0.94 -12.97
N CYS A 69 3.08 -1.60 -13.09
CA CYS A 69 2.23 -1.45 -14.28
C CYS A 69 1.75 -0.01 -14.44
N ILE A 70 1.28 0.63 -13.37
CA ILE A 70 0.84 2.03 -13.41
C ILE A 70 1.97 2.96 -13.82
N ASP A 71 3.17 2.77 -13.28
CA ASP A 71 4.33 3.60 -13.60
C ASP A 71 4.79 3.40 -15.05
N GLN A 72 4.75 2.17 -15.57
CA GLN A 72 5.03 1.90 -16.98
C GLN A 72 3.96 2.51 -17.90
N ILE A 73 2.68 2.44 -17.52
CA ILE A 73 1.58 3.09 -18.23
C ILE A 73 1.76 4.61 -18.21
N ARG A 74 2.15 5.20 -17.08
CA ARG A 74 2.45 6.63 -16.95
C ARG A 74 3.61 7.04 -17.85
N HIS A 75 4.65 6.22 -17.95
CA HIS A 75 5.79 6.46 -18.81
C HIS A 75 5.43 6.31 -20.32
N GLN A 76 4.50 5.43 -20.68
CA GLN A 76 3.99 5.29 -22.05
C GLN A 76 2.96 6.39 -22.42
N ASN A 77 2.21 6.91 -21.46
CA ASN A 77 1.08 7.83 -21.65
C ASN A 77 1.38 9.31 -21.36
N VAL A 78 2.59 9.80 -21.64
CA VAL A 78 2.91 11.24 -21.62
C VAL A 78 1.97 12.08 -22.54
N VAL A 79 1.09 11.45 -23.34
CA VAL A 79 0.10 12.12 -24.20
C VAL A 79 -1.36 12.13 -23.68
N HIS A 80 -1.81 11.33 -22.70
CA HIS A 80 -3.25 11.27 -22.36
C HIS A 80 -3.64 11.40 -20.88
N LYS A 81 -4.08 12.62 -20.53
CA LYS A 81 -4.67 13.12 -19.27
C LYS A 81 -5.96 12.40 -18.78
N ASN A 82 -6.42 11.37 -19.47
CA ASN A 82 -7.63 10.60 -19.13
C ASN A 82 -7.33 9.29 -18.39
N ALA A 83 -6.10 8.75 -18.49
CA ALA A 83 -5.70 7.53 -17.80
C ALA A 83 -5.63 7.70 -16.27
N GLU A 84 -5.20 8.89 -15.79
CA GLU A 84 -5.15 9.22 -14.36
C GLU A 84 -6.53 9.17 -13.71
N ARG A 85 -7.55 9.75 -14.35
CA ARG A 85 -8.94 9.76 -13.85
C ARG A 85 -9.56 8.37 -13.81
N TYR A 86 -9.29 7.57 -14.83
CA TYR A 86 -9.77 6.19 -14.92
C TYR A 86 -9.13 5.28 -13.87
N LEU A 87 -7.82 5.42 -13.64
CA LEU A 87 -7.09 4.66 -12.63
C LEU A 87 -7.44 5.10 -11.19
N GLU A 88 -7.66 6.39 -10.97
CA GLU A 88 -8.13 6.93 -9.68
C GLU A 88 -9.58 6.51 -9.37
N GLU A 89 -10.53 6.56 -10.30
CA GLU A 89 -11.91 6.13 -10.06
C GLU A 89 -12.09 4.61 -9.95
N LEU A 90 -11.25 3.81 -10.60
CA LEU A 90 -11.34 2.35 -10.57
C LEU A 90 -10.78 1.77 -9.25
N TYR A 91 -9.83 2.47 -8.60
CA TYR A 91 -9.06 1.94 -7.45
C TYR A 91 -9.01 2.84 -6.21
N SER A 92 -9.58 4.05 -6.22
CA SER A 92 -9.74 4.84 -4.99
C SER A 92 -10.75 4.16 -4.05
N GLY A 93 -10.25 3.57 -2.97
CA GLY A 93 -11.06 3.15 -1.84
C GLY A 93 -11.04 1.68 -1.45
N TRP A 94 -10.12 0.84 -1.95
CA TRP A 94 -10.04 -0.56 -1.49
C TRP A 94 -9.24 -0.66 -0.20
N THR A 95 -9.92 -0.86 0.92
CA THR A 95 -9.34 -1.27 2.20
C THR A 95 -8.76 -2.69 2.12
N VAL A 96 -7.81 -3.04 3.01
CA VAL A 96 -7.27 -4.42 3.14
C VAL A 96 -8.38 -5.46 3.29
N LYS A 97 -9.50 -5.08 3.91
CA LYS A 97 -10.70 -5.90 4.05
C LYS A 97 -11.40 -6.15 2.72
N GLU A 98 -11.54 -5.13 1.88
CA GLU A 98 -12.15 -5.26 0.55
C GLU A 98 -11.26 -6.05 -0.42
N TYR A 99 -9.94 -6.00 -0.24
CA TYR A 99 -9.01 -6.88 -0.97
C TYR A 99 -9.13 -8.35 -0.55
N ARG A 100 -9.19 -8.64 0.76
CA ARG A 100 -9.47 -10.01 1.24
C ARG A 100 -10.84 -10.51 0.77
N GLU A 101 -11.85 -9.64 0.74
CA GLU A 101 -13.15 -9.96 0.16
C GLU A 101 -13.07 -10.21 -1.36
N TYR A 102 -12.22 -9.48 -2.10
CA TYR A 102 -11.96 -9.72 -3.52
C TYR A 102 -11.21 -11.04 -3.77
N GLU A 103 -10.22 -11.36 -2.95
CA GLU A 103 -9.49 -12.63 -3.02
C GLU A 103 -10.40 -13.82 -2.69
N ASP A 104 -11.26 -13.69 -1.67
CA ASP A 104 -12.30 -14.67 -1.34
C ASP A 104 -13.28 -14.87 -2.50
N LYS A 105 -13.68 -13.78 -3.19
CA LYS A 105 -14.52 -13.84 -4.40
C LYS A 105 -13.81 -14.63 -5.49
N ILE A 106 -12.53 -14.35 -5.75
CA ILE A 106 -11.72 -15.09 -6.74
C ILE A 106 -11.61 -16.57 -6.38
N ASN A 107 -11.37 -16.90 -5.11
CA ASN A 107 -11.21 -18.29 -4.67
C ASN A 107 -12.53 -19.09 -4.81
N ARG A 108 -13.68 -18.47 -4.52
CA ARG A 108 -15.02 -19.07 -4.73
C ARG A 108 -15.39 -19.18 -6.21
N MET A 109 -15.01 -18.20 -7.02
CA MET A 109 -15.16 -18.23 -8.48
C MET A 109 -14.44 -19.45 -9.06
N GLN A 110 -13.22 -19.73 -8.59
CA GLN A 110 -12.45 -20.89 -9.01
C GLN A 110 -13.08 -22.21 -8.62
N GLU A 111 -13.61 -22.33 -7.40
CA GLU A 111 -14.32 -23.54 -7.00
C GLU A 111 -15.56 -23.77 -7.87
N SER A 112 -16.26 -22.69 -8.23
CA SER A 112 -17.42 -22.76 -9.13
C SER A 112 -17.01 -23.24 -10.52
N ILE A 113 -15.93 -22.70 -11.10
CA ILE A 113 -15.40 -23.13 -12.40
C ILE A 113 -14.97 -24.61 -12.34
N ARG A 114 -14.33 -25.05 -11.25
CA ARG A 114 -13.96 -26.46 -11.01
C ARG A 114 -15.17 -27.39 -10.92
N GLN A 115 -16.33 -26.90 -10.55
CA GLN A 115 -17.58 -27.67 -10.48
C GLN A 115 -18.40 -27.60 -11.78
N MET A 116 -18.07 -26.71 -12.72
CA MET A 116 -18.75 -26.63 -14.01
C MET A 116 -18.53 -27.90 -14.84
N ALA A 117 -19.53 -28.24 -15.67
CA ALA A 117 -19.41 -29.34 -16.62
C ALA A 117 -18.17 -29.17 -17.52
N PRO A 118 -17.46 -30.26 -17.90
CA PRO A 118 -16.17 -30.18 -18.60
C PRO A 118 -16.20 -29.30 -19.85
N GLN A 119 -17.24 -29.42 -20.69
CA GLN A 119 -17.38 -28.61 -21.91
C GLN A 119 -17.58 -27.12 -21.61
N MET A 120 -18.42 -26.77 -20.63
CA MET A 120 -18.64 -25.38 -20.23
C MET A 120 -17.37 -24.75 -19.65
N ARG A 121 -16.62 -25.53 -18.85
CA ARG A 121 -15.32 -25.11 -18.35
C ARG A 121 -14.33 -24.84 -19.47
N THR A 122 -14.24 -25.73 -20.46
CA THR A 122 -13.36 -25.52 -21.62
C THR A 122 -13.78 -24.30 -22.44
N VAL A 123 -15.08 -24.04 -22.61
CA VAL A 123 -15.57 -22.81 -23.27
C VAL A 123 -15.09 -21.56 -22.51
N VAL A 124 -15.26 -21.53 -21.18
CA VAL A 124 -14.83 -20.41 -20.34
C VAL A 124 -13.30 -20.25 -20.40
N GLU A 125 -12.54 -21.34 -20.34
CA GLU A 125 -11.08 -21.34 -20.49
C GLU A 125 -10.63 -20.81 -21.86
N GLU A 126 -11.21 -21.26 -22.96
CA GLU A 126 -10.83 -20.76 -24.29
C GLU A 126 -11.23 -19.30 -24.50
N PHE A 127 -12.37 -18.88 -23.96
CA PHE A 127 -12.87 -17.52 -24.12
C PHE A 127 -12.09 -16.49 -23.30
N PHE A 128 -11.84 -16.76 -22.02
CA PHE A 128 -11.21 -15.78 -21.12
C PHE A 128 -9.67 -15.85 -21.11
N LEU A 129 -9.07 -17.00 -21.45
CA LEU A 129 -7.61 -17.18 -21.37
C LEU A 129 -6.91 -17.08 -22.71
N ASN A 130 -7.50 -17.76 -23.68
CA ASN A 130 -6.93 -17.84 -25.02
C ASN A 130 -7.53 -16.75 -25.91
N GLU A 131 -8.37 -15.88 -25.32
CA GLU A 131 -9.00 -14.71 -25.94
C GLU A 131 -9.69 -15.03 -27.26
N LYS A 132 -10.18 -16.28 -27.37
CA LYS A 132 -10.79 -16.76 -28.59
C LYS A 132 -12.18 -16.21 -28.76
N LYS A 133 -12.50 -15.87 -30.00
CA LYS A 133 -13.85 -15.49 -30.39
C LYS A 133 -14.76 -16.71 -30.31
N CYS A 134 -16.05 -16.48 -30.06
CA CYS A 134 -17.03 -17.57 -29.95
C CYS A 134 -17.02 -18.50 -31.18
N ALA A 135 -16.79 -17.94 -32.38
CA ALA A 135 -16.63 -18.70 -33.62
C ALA A 135 -15.46 -19.70 -33.56
N GLU A 136 -14.29 -19.28 -33.09
CA GLU A 136 -13.09 -20.12 -32.97
C GLU A 136 -13.26 -21.21 -31.91
N ILE A 137 -13.99 -20.91 -30.83
CA ILE A 137 -14.35 -21.87 -29.78
C ILE A 137 -15.35 -22.90 -30.32
N SER A 138 -16.33 -22.45 -31.09
CA SER A 138 -17.37 -23.29 -31.70
C SER A 138 -16.75 -24.33 -32.63
N GLU A 139 -15.78 -23.91 -33.46
CA GLU A 139 -15.03 -24.77 -34.35
C GLU A 139 -14.15 -25.75 -33.57
N LYS A 140 -13.41 -25.25 -32.57
CA LYS A 140 -12.50 -26.07 -31.75
C LYS A 140 -13.25 -27.16 -30.98
N LEU A 141 -14.42 -26.85 -30.44
CA LEU A 141 -15.19 -27.79 -29.61
C LEU A 141 -16.26 -28.55 -30.39
N ARG A 142 -16.41 -28.27 -31.70
CA ARG A 142 -17.44 -28.85 -32.59
C ARG A 142 -18.86 -28.69 -32.02
N ILE A 143 -19.16 -27.51 -31.51
CA ILE A 143 -20.48 -27.11 -30.99
C ILE A 143 -20.95 -25.83 -31.69
N SER A 144 -22.24 -25.48 -31.63
CA SER A 144 -22.73 -24.26 -32.30
C SER A 144 -22.28 -22.97 -31.60
N ASP A 145 -22.15 -21.86 -32.32
CA ASP A 145 -21.85 -20.53 -31.74
C ASP A 145 -22.87 -20.14 -30.66
N ASN A 146 -24.15 -20.46 -30.88
CA ASN A 146 -25.21 -20.28 -29.89
C ASN A 146 -24.98 -21.12 -28.64
N THR A 147 -24.45 -22.34 -28.77
CA THR A 147 -24.09 -23.19 -27.64
C THR A 147 -22.91 -22.62 -26.86
N VAL A 148 -21.91 -22.04 -27.54
CA VAL A 148 -20.79 -21.33 -26.90
C VAL A 148 -21.29 -20.12 -26.10
N ARG A 149 -22.10 -19.25 -26.72
CA ARG A 149 -22.72 -18.10 -26.05
C ARG A 149 -23.59 -18.52 -24.86
N THR A 150 -24.37 -19.60 -25.02
CA THR A 150 -25.18 -20.16 -23.94
C THR A 150 -24.31 -20.67 -22.79
N HIS A 151 -23.18 -21.34 -23.07
CA HIS A 151 -22.25 -21.78 -22.03
C HIS A 151 -21.60 -20.61 -21.30
N ILE A 152 -21.22 -19.55 -22.01
CA ILE A 152 -20.70 -18.31 -21.40
C ILE A 152 -21.77 -17.67 -20.53
N ALA A 153 -22.98 -17.46 -21.04
CA ALA A 153 -24.09 -16.87 -20.29
C ALA A 153 -24.47 -17.69 -19.04
N ARG A 154 -24.51 -19.03 -19.17
CA ARG A 154 -24.78 -19.93 -18.04
C ARG A 154 -23.65 -19.92 -17.01
N ALA A 155 -22.40 -19.95 -17.46
CA ALA A 155 -21.24 -19.84 -16.58
C ALA A 155 -21.32 -18.53 -15.78
N LEU A 156 -21.56 -17.41 -16.46
CA LEU A 156 -21.72 -16.10 -15.81
C LEU A 156 -22.90 -16.06 -14.84
N LYS A 157 -24.02 -16.70 -15.17
CA LYS A 157 -25.16 -16.83 -14.24
C LYS A 157 -24.81 -17.63 -12.98
N ILE A 158 -24.05 -18.72 -13.12
CA ILE A 158 -23.56 -19.53 -11.99
C ILE A 158 -22.62 -18.68 -11.12
N LEU A 159 -21.68 -17.98 -11.76
CA LEU A 159 -20.70 -17.13 -11.09
C LEU A 159 -21.38 -15.96 -10.35
N ARG A 160 -22.34 -15.27 -11.00
CA ARG A 160 -23.15 -14.22 -10.36
C ARG A 160 -23.94 -14.72 -9.16
N LYS A 161 -24.60 -15.88 -9.25
CA LYS A 161 -25.39 -16.41 -8.12
C LYS A 161 -24.54 -16.64 -6.86
N GLN A 162 -23.30 -17.09 -7.03
CA GLN A 162 -22.35 -17.26 -5.92
C GLN A 162 -21.90 -15.93 -5.32
N LEU A 163 -21.90 -14.86 -6.13
CA LEU A 163 -21.61 -13.50 -5.72
C LEU A 163 -22.84 -12.82 -5.06
N THR A 164 -24.08 -13.11 -5.50
CA THR A 164 -25.32 -12.52 -4.95
C THR A 164 -25.72 -13.08 -3.58
N ILE A 165 -25.49 -14.37 -3.29
CA ILE A 165 -25.77 -15.00 -1.98
C ILE A 165 -25.04 -14.28 -0.83
N PHE A 166 -23.95 -13.58 -1.14
CA PHE A 166 -23.15 -12.81 -0.20
C PHE A 166 -23.81 -11.51 0.29
N PHE A 167 -24.68 -10.90 -0.52
CA PHE A 167 -25.32 -9.63 -0.17
C PHE A 167 -26.47 -9.77 0.84
N LEU A 168 -27.00 -10.99 1.04
CA LEU A 168 -28.10 -11.23 1.98
C LEU A 168 -27.70 -11.17 3.47
N LYS A 169 -26.40 -11.09 3.80
CA LYS A 169 -25.93 -11.13 5.20
C LYS A 169 -25.55 -9.79 5.83
N LYS A 170 -25.70 -8.66 5.13
CA LYS A 170 -25.32 -7.34 5.65
C LYS A 170 -26.38 -6.29 5.37
N SER A 171 -27.49 -6.34 6.12
CA SER A 171 -28.45 -5.24 6.21
C SER A 171 -28.75 -4.92 7.68
N TYR A 172 -28.18 -3.80 8.14
CA TYR A 172 -28.67 -2.89 9.19
C TYR A 172 -27.87 -1.60 8.97
N ARG A 173 -28.40 -0.39 8.79
CA ARG A 173 -29.74 0.20 8.97
C ARG A 173 -29.88 1.37 7.97
N GLY A 174 -31.08 1.56 7.41
CA GLY A 174 -31.44 2.82 6.75
C GLY A 174 -32.38 2.66 5.56
N VAL A 175 -33.67 2.44 5.85
CA VAL A 175 -34.81 2.44 4.91
C VAL A 175 -34.97 1.16 4.07
N ILE A 176 -35.84 0.27 4.56
CA ILE A 176 -36.47 -0.73 3.72
C ILE A 176 -37.74 -0.13 3.14
N SER A 177 -37.89 -0.17 1.81
CA SER A 177 -39.20 -0.42 1.21
C SER A 177 -39.21 -1.86 0.70
N PHE A 178 -40.05 -2.68 1.34
CA PHE A 178 -40.11 -4.13 1.22
C PHE A 178 -40.88 -4.61 -0.04
N SER A 179 -41.08 -3.77 -1.06
CA SER A 179 -41.98 -4.07 -2.18
C SER A 179 -41.35 -4.56 -3.48
N ASN A 180 -40.02 -4.67 -3.59
CA ASN A 180 -39.35 -5.04 -4.86
C ASN A 180 -38.85 -6.50 -4.95
N LEU A 181 -39.03 -7.32 -3.91
CA LEU A 181 -38.50 -8.69 -3.92
C LEU A 181 -39.37 -9.71 -4.69
N TYR A 182 -40.61 -9.35 -5.04
CA TYR A 182 -41.50 -10.24 -5.83
C TYR A 182 -41.51 -9.94 -7.32
N VAL A 183 -41.01 -8.77 -7.76
CA VAL A 183 -40.96 -8.39 -9.18
C VAL A 183 -39.72 -8.97 -9.89
N PHE A 184 -38.68 -9.34 -9.12
CA PHE A 184 -37.37 -9.70 -9.65
C PHE A 184 -37.30 -11.01 -10.45
N ASN A 185 -38.32 -11.87 -10.40
CA ASN A 185 -38.30 -13.15 -11.14
C ASN A 185 -38.90 -13.08 -12.55
N GLU A 186 -39.80 -12.12 -12.85
CA GLU A 186 -40.32 -11.93 -14.21
C GLU A 186 -39.51 -10.90 -15.02
N THR A 187 -38.73 -10.05 -14.36
CA THR A 187 -37.82 -9.09 -15.05
C THR A 187 -36.53 -9.76 -15.56
N ILE A 188 -36.19 -10.96 -15.09
CA ILE A 188 -34.95 -11.66 -15.48
C ILE A 188 -34.97 -12.06 -16.95
N ASP A 189 -36.11 -12.45 -17.52
CA ASP A 189 -36.18 -12.85 -18.94
C ASP A 189 -36.25 -11.65 -19.91
N THR A 190 -36.74 -10.49 -19.46
CA THR A 190 -36.73 -9.23 -20.24
C THR A 190 -35.43 -8.42 -20.06
N MET A 191 -34.72 -8.59 -18.94
CA MET A 191 -33.36 -8.05 -18.75
C MET A 191 -32.29 -8.81 -19.52
N ILE A 192 -32.50 -10.08 -19.89
CA ILE A 192 -31.51 -10.86 -20.65
C ILE A 192 -31.18 -10.16 -21.99
N ASP A 193 -32.16 -9.58 -22.68
CA ASP A 193 -31.98 -8.92 -23.99
C ASP A 193 -31.20 -7.57 -23.92
N HIS A 194 -31.34 -6.81 -22.84
CA HIS A 194 -30.53 -5.59 -22.59
C HIS A 194 -29.21 -5.88 -21.85
N SER A 195 -29.14 -7.00 -21.11
CA SER A 195 -27.92 -7.46 -20.47
C SER A 195 -26.91 -8.01 -21.46
N ASP A 196 -27.36 -8.56 -22.59
CA ASP A 196 -26.49 -9.12 -23.62
C ASP A 196 -25.66 -8.04 -24.31
N LYS A 197 -26.19 -6.83 -24.56
CA LYS A 197 -25.41 -5.72 -25.12
C LYS A 197 -24.36 -5.18 -24.15
N LYS A 198 -24.73 -5.05 -22.86
CA LYS A 198 -23.80 -4.62 -21.80
C LYS A 198 -22.71 -5.66 -21.56
N LEU A 199 -23.09 -6.93 -21.52
CA LEU A 199 -22.20 -8.06 -21.38
C LEU A 199 -21.25 -8.16 -22.58
N ASP A 200 -21.77 -8.11 -23.80
CA ASP A 200 -20.97 -8.17 -25.02
C ASP A 200 -19.96 -7.02 -25.11
N TYR A 201 -20.36 -5.81 -24.72
CA TYR A 201 -19.44 -4.68 -24.62
C TYR A 201 -18.36 -4.89 -23.54
N ALA A 202 -18.75 -5.35 -22.35
CA ALA A 202 -17.81 -5.66 -21.27
C ALA A 202 -16.81 -6.76 -21.67
N LEU A 203 -17.29 -7.83 -22.33
CA LEU A 203 -16.45 -8.92 -22.82
C LEU A 203 -15.50 -8.42 -23.91
N ARG A 204 -15.97 -7.57 -24.84
CA ARG A 204 -15.11 -6.92 -25.84
C ARG A 204 -14.03 -6.06 -25.19
N ALA A 205 -14.38 -5.26 -24.19
CA ALA A 205 -13.40 -4.47 -23.44
C ALA A 205 -12.40 -5.34 -22.66
N ILE A 206 -12.81 -6.53 -22.22
CA ILE A 206 -11.93 -7.49 -21.55
C ILE A 206 -10.96 -8.16 -22.53
N GLN A 207 -11.42 -8.45 -23.76
CA GLN A 207 -10.65 -9.07 -24.83
C GLN A 207 -9.76 -8.09 -25.61
N HIS A 208 -10.14 -6.82 -25.67
CA HIS A 208 -9.41 -5.78 -26.39
C HIS A 208 -9.13 -4.63 -25.44
N PRO A 209 -8.04 -4.70 -24.66
CA PRO A 209 -7.79 -3.66 -23.66
C PRO A 209 -7.52 -2.28 -24.23
N GLN A 210 -7.20 -2.15 -25.52
CA GLN A 210 -7.17 -0.85 -26.21
C GLN A 210 -8.53 -0.13 -26.17
N LEU A 211 -9.65 -0.88 -26.06
CA LEU A 211 -10.98 -0.29 -25.91
C LEU A 211 -11.16 0.40 -24.55
N ARG A 212 -10.37 0.04 -23.53
CA ARG A 212 -10.49 0.61 -22.18
C ARG A 212 -9.94 2.03 -22.09
N GLU A 213 -9.19 2.45 -23.11
CA GLU A 213 -8.64 3.80 -23.25
C GLU A 213 -9.59 4.73 -24.00
N THR A 214 -10.70 4.22 -24.55
CA THR A 214 -11.67 5.01 -25.31
C THR A 214 -12.61 5.77 -24.39
N ASP A 215 -12.97 7.00 -24.78
CA ASP A 215 -13.94 7.82 -24.04
C ASP A 215 -15.32 7.14 -23.93
N GLU A 216 -15.67 6.30 -24.91
CA GLU A 216 -16.89 5.49 -24.90
C GLU A 216 -16.89 4.50 -23.73
N PHE A 217 -15.76 3.82 -23.50
CA PHE A 217 -15.63 2.89 -22.38
C PHE A 217 -15.64 3.63 -21.04
N LEU A 218 -15.01 4.80 -20.96
CA LEU A 218 -14.99 5.63 -19.75
C LEU A 218 -16.39 6.13 -19.36
N GLN A 219 -17.22 6.48 -20.33
CA GLN A 219 -18.63 6.82 -20.07
C GLN A 219 -19.44 5.59 -19.68
N TRP A 220 -19.16 4.44 -20.31
CA TRP A 220 -19.87 3.20 -20.06
C TRP A 220 -19.58 2.63 -18.65
N ILE A 221 -18.33 2.69 -18.19
CA ILE A 221 -17.90 2.19 -16.87
C ILE A 221 -18.29 3.13 -15.72
N GLY A 222 -18.61 4.40 -16.02
CA GLY A 222 -19.12 5.37 -15.04
C GLY A 222 -20.51 5.02 -14.49
N ILE A 223 -21.22 4.07 -15.12
CA ILE A 223 -22.49 3.53 -14.65
C ILE A 223 -22.21 2.43 -13.61
N PRO A 224 -22.67 2.54 -12.35
CA PRO A 224 -22.34 1.59 -11.28
C PRO A 224 -22.61 0.12 -11.64
N GLU A 225 -23.73 -0.17 -12.31
CA GLU A 225 -24.08 -1.54 -12.71
C GLU A 225 -23.15 -2.10 -13.80
N ASN A 226 -22.62 -1.23 -14.67
CA ASN A 226 -21.65 -1.62 -15.70
C ASN A 226 -20.25 -1.82 -15.10
N LYS A 227 -19.87 -0.97 -14.14
CA LYS A 227 -18.65 -1.10 -13.34
C LYS A 227 -18.63 -2.43 -12.60
N GLU A 228 -19.73 -2.75 -11.91
CA GLU A 228 -19.89 -4.01 -11.19
C GLU A 228 -19.78 -5.21 -12.15
N LEU A 229 -20.52 -5.18 -13.26
CA LEU A 229 -20.46 -6.19 -14.31
C LEU A 229 -19.03 -6.42 -14.84
N PHE A 230 -18.32 -5.34 -15.15
CA PHE A 230 -16.96 -5.41 -15.68
C PHE A 230 -15.99 -6.02 -14.67
N LEU A 231 -16.08 -5.62 -13.40
CA LEU A 231 -15.25 -6.14 -12.31
C LEU A 231 -15.53 -7.64 -12.06
N GLU A 232 -16.79 -8.08 -12.10
CA GLU A 232 -17.15 -9.50 -11.99
C GLU A 232 -16.53 -10.34 -13.11
N LEU A 233 -16.55 -9.81 -14.33
CA LEU A 233 -16.01 -10.50 -15.51
C LEU A 233 -14.48 -10.54 -15.50
N MET A 234 -13.82 -9.51 -14.99
CA MET A 234 -12.37 -9.50 -14.77
C MET A 234 -11.95 -10.51 -13.69
N ALA A 235 -12.71 -10.60 -12.60
CA ALA A 235 -12.50 -11.64 -11.57
C ALA A 235 -12.72 -13.06 -12.14
N CYS A 236 -13.67 -13.22 -13.06
CA CYS A 236 -13.86 -14.46 -13.79
C CYS A 236 -12.63 -14.78 -14.65
N LYS A 237 -12.12 -13.83 -15.46
CA LYS A 237 -10.90 -14.01 -16.25
C LYS A 237 -9.74 -14.48 -15.37
N GLU A 238 -9.50 -13.81 -14.24
CA GLU A 238 -8.41 -14.17 -13.31
C GLU A 238 -8.55 -15.59 -12.72
N ALA A 239 -9.77 -15.96 -12.32
CA ALA A 239 -10.08 -17.28 -11.78
C ALA A 239 -9.77 -18.42 -12.75
N VAL A 240 -10.13 -18.23 -14.01
CA VAL A 240 -9.93 -19.21 -15.08
C VAL A 240 -8.43 -19.39 -15.38
N ILE A 241 -7.64 -18.31 -15.35
CA ILE A 241 -6.19 -18.39 -15.62
C ILE A 241 -5.49 -19.13 -14.46
N ARG A 242 -5.96 -18.95 -13.22
CA ARG A 242 -5.46 -19.68 -12.03
C ARG A 242 -5.67 -21.19 -12.09
N GLU A 243 -6.79 -21.66 -12.63
CA GLU A 243 -7.04 -23.10 -12.74
C GLU A 243 -6.08 -23.78 -13.73
N ASN A 244 -5.84 -23.17 -14.89
CA ASN A 244 -4.99 -23.77 -15.92
C ASN A 244 -3.50 -23.80 -15.53
N LEU A 245 -3.08 -22.87 -14.69
CA LEU A 245 -1.78 -22.86 -14.03
C LEU A 245 -1.51 -24.03 -13.12
N GLN A 246 -2.45 -24.28 -12.21
CA GLN A 246 -2.33 -25.28 -11.19
C GLN A 246 -2.25 -26.66 -11.84
N ARG A 247 -3.00 -26.89 -12.94
CA ARG A 247 -2.87 -28.08 -13.80
C ARG A 247 -1.45 -28.24 -14.36
N LYS A 248 -0.85 -27.19 -14.92
CA LYS A 248 0.53 -27.21 -15.45
C LYS A 248 1.61 -27.44 -14.37
N ARG A 249 1.41 -26.92 -13.16
CA ARG A 249 2.35 -27.07 -12.03
C ARG A 249 2.33 -28.48 -11.42
N LYS A 250 1.14 -29.08 -11.29
CA LYS A 250 0.99 -30.47 -10.77
C LYS A 250 1.70 -31.48 -11.67
N TYR A 251 1.68 -31.24 -12.99
CA TYR A 251 2.44 -32.01 -13.98
C TYR A 251 3.96 -31.90 -13.77
N ARG A 252 4.50 -30.68 -13.56
CA ARG A 252 5.95 -30.46 -13.32
C ARG A 252 6.44 -30.96 -11.96
N LYS A 253 5.62 -30.89 -10.90
CA LYS A 253 5.96 -31.38 -9.55
C LYS A 253 6.08 -32.92 -9.54
N LYS A 254 5.22 -33.62 -10.27
CA LYS A 254 5.30 -35.08 -10.47
C LYS A 254 6.58 -35.51 -11.19
N MET A 255 7.08 -34.69 -12.12
CA MET A 255 8.34 -34.92 -12.83
C MET A 255 9.59 -34.65 -11.96
N ARG A 256 9.55 -33.70 -11.01
CA ARG A 256 10.70 -33.40 -10.12
C ARG A 256 10.85 -34.40 -8.96
N ILE A 257 9.75 -34.93 -8.43
CA ILE A 257 9.77 -35.94 -7.35
C ILE A 257 10.42 -37.25 -7.85
N LEU A 258 10.24 -37.59 -9.13
CA LEU A 258 10.88 -38.75 -9.76
C LEU A 258 12.41 -38.61 -9.89
N ALA A 259 12.96 -37.38 -9.84
CA ALA A 259 14.39 -37.10 -10.01
C ALA A 259 15.17 -36.94 -8.68
N ILE A 260 14.51 -36.63 -7.56
CA ILE A 260 15.16 -36.41 -6.25
C ILE A 260 15.34 -37.72 -5.46
N ALA A 261 14.50 -38.73 -5.73
CA ALA A 261 14.55 -40.02 -5.05
C ALA A 261 15.85 -40.82 -5.27
N SER A 262 16.66 -40.49 -6.29
CA SER A 262 17.92 -41.18 -6.58
C SER A 262 19.13 -40.67 -5.78
N SER A 263 19.05 -39.50 -5.13
CA SER A 263 20.25 -38.80 -4.61
C SER A 263 20.32 -38.66 -3.09
N VAL A 264 19.20 -38.81 -2.37
CA VAL A 264 19.14 -38.60 -0.90
C VAL A 264 19.65 -39.81 -0.08
N ALA A 265 19.62 -41.01 -0.66
CA ALA A 265 20.02 -42.23 0.06
C ALA A 265 21.53 -42.30 0.41
N ALA A 266 22.40 -41.57 -0.31
CA ALA A 266 23.85 -41.69 -0.15
C ALA A 266 24.44 -40.76 0.94
N VAL A 267 23.80 -39.63 1.24
CA VAL A 267 24.36 -38.59 2.13
C VAL A 267 23.98 -38.81 3.61
N LEU A 268 22.83 -39.44 3.87
CA LEU A 268 22.34 -39.70 5.23
C LEU A 268 23.20 -40.72 5.99
N ILE A 269 23.97 -41.56 5.30
CA ILE A 269 24.84 -42.57 5.93
C ILE A 269 26.12 -41.92 6.52
N LEU A 270 26.58 -40.78 5.98
CA LEU A 270 27.84 -40.15 6.40
C LEU A 270 27.67 -39.17 7.59
N ALA A 271 26.50 -38.55 7.75
CA ALA A 271 26.30 -37.46 8.72
C ALA A 271 26.05 -37.93 10.16
N PHE A 272 25.72 -39.21 10.37
CA PHE A 272 25.31 -39.72 11.69
C PHE A 272 26.49 -40.09 12.62
N LEU A 273 27.73 -40.08 12.13
CA LEU A 273 28.90 -40.62 12.84
C LEU A 273 29.75 -39.61 13.61
N ILE A 274 29.56 -38.29 13.42
CA ILE A 274 30.57 -37.28 13.82
C ILE A 274 30.23 -36.45 15.09
N PRO A 275 28.96 -36.13 15.44
CA PRO A 275 28.70 -35.19 16.54
C PRO A 275 28.80 -35.75 17.98
N SER A 276 29.01 -37.05 18.20
CA SER A 276 28.92 -37.67 19.54
C SER A 276 30.16 -37.49 20.44
N LEU A 277 31.10 -36.61 20.10
CA LEU A 277 32.44 -36.61 20.72
C LEU A 277 32.89 -35.31 21.43
N LEU A 278 32.05 -34.28 21.64
CA LEU A 278 32.50 -33.05 22.34
C LEU A 278 31.50 -32.52 23.41
N PRO A 279 31.96 -32.15 24.63
CA PRO A 279 31.15 -31.48 25.65
C PRO A 279 31.29 -29.94 25.59
N SER A 280 30.23 -29.18 25.93
CA SER A 280 30.17 -27.71 25.88
C SER A 280 30.14 -27.04 27.26
N THR A 281 30.87 -25.93 27.41
CA THR A 281 30.84 -25.01 28.56
C THR A 281 30.22 -23.67 28.17
N SER A 282 29.34 -23.10 29.01
CA SER A 282 28.58 -21.85 28.75
C SER A 282 29.21 -20.60 29.39
N LEU A 283 29.21 -19.48 28.66
CA LEU A 283 29.57 -18.11 29.09
C LEU A 283 28.32 -17.29 29.50
N PRO A 284 28.44 -16.21 30.30
CA PRO A 284 27.30 -15.38 30.75
C PRO A 284 26.83 -14.36 29.70
N ALA A 285 25.54 -14.01 29.70
CA ALA A 285 24.84 -13.20 28.69
C ALA A 285 24.99 -11.67 28.87
N GLU A 286 25.17 -10.94 27.76
CA GLU A 286 25.19 -9.46 27.67
C GLU A 286 23.78 -8.86 27.91
N GLN A 287 23.68 -7.65 28.48
CA GLN A 287 22.40 -6.93 28.69
C GLN A 287 22.09 -5.97 27.54
N PRO A 288 20.81 -5.81 27.13
CA PRO A 288 20.42 -4.98 25.99
C PRO A 288 20.50 -3.46 26.26
N ILE A 289 20.67 -2.68 25.19
CA ILE A 289 20.87 -1.23 25.16
C ILE A 289 19.55 -0.53 24.82
N ARG A 290 19.06 0.37 25.67
CA ARG A 290 17.84 1.14 25.41
C ARG A 290 18.09 2.27 24.42
N PHE A 291 17.47 2.18 23.25
CA PHE A 291 17.58 3.14 22.15
C PHE A 291 16.45 4.18 22.21
N PHE A 292 15.23 3.74 22.48
CA PHE A 292 14.05 4.60 22.55
C PHE A 292 13.21 4.23 23.78
N ALA A 293 12.71 5.20 24.52
CA ALA A 293 11.91 4.94 25.72
C ALA A 293 10.51 5.52 25.52
N ALA A 294 9.44 4.75 25.75
CA ALA A 294 8.05 5.19 25.73
C ALA A 294 7.81 6.41 26.64
N ASN A 295 6.83 7.26 26.28
CA ASN A 295 6.47 8.45 27.04
C ASN A 295 5.02 8.33 27.52
N ASN A 296 4.83 8.25 28.84
CA ASN A 296 3.52 8.08 29.47
C ASN A 296 2.92 9.41 29.96
N ASN A 297 3.57 10.55 29.72
CA ASN A 297 3.16 11.82 30.32
C ASN A 297 2.03 12.51 29.55
N ASP A 298 1.90 12.25 28.25
CA ASP A 298 0.94 12.95 27.38
C ASP A 298 0.17 11.95 26.52
N GLU A 299 -1.09 11.66 26.85
CA GLU A 299 -1.95 10.75 26.07
C GLU A 299 -2.83 11.48 25.04
N HIS A 300 -2.89 12.82 25.08
CA HIS A 300 -3.83 13.62 24.30
C HIS A 300 -3.12 14.69 23.48
N VAL A 301 -3.74 15.06 22.35
CA VAL A 301 -3.31 16.23 21.58
C VAL A 301 -3.65 17.47 22.40
N VAL A 302 -2.65 18.31 22.63
CA VAL A 302 -2.78 19.50 23.48
C VAL A 302 -2.67 20.75 22.62
N LEU A 303 -3.60 21.67 22.81
CA LEU A 303 -3.52 23.03 22.31
C LEU A 303 -3.28 23.99 23.48
N GLN A 304 -2.26 24.83 23.34
CA GLN A 304 -1.89 25.82 24.35
C GLN A 304 -1.74 27.21 23.72
N MET A 305 -2.26 28.24 24.38
CA MET A 305 -2.07 29.64 23.99
C MET A 305 -0.86 30.23 24.71
N ASP A 306 -0.02 30.97 23.98
CA ASP A 306 1.13 31.66 24.57
C ASP A 306 0.68 32.63 25.67
N GLY A 307 1.32 32.56 26.84
CA GLY A 307 1.00 33.39 28.00
C GLY A 307 -0.21 32.94 28.82
N ARG A 308 -0.85 31.82 28.48
CA ARG A 308 -1.89 31.18 29.31
C ARG A 308 -1.43 29.80 29.79
N SER A 309 -1.76 29.49 31.04
CA SER A 309 -1.48 28.17 31.64
C SER A 309 -2.56 27.12 31.29
N GLU A 310 -3.69 27.55 30.74
CA GLU A 310 -4.76 26.63 30.32
C GLU A 310 -4.34 25.85 29.08
N GLN A 311 -4.39 24.52 29.19
CA GLN A 311 -4.19 23.58 28.11
C GLN A 311 -5.52 22.92 27.77
N GLN A 312 -5.83 22.82 26.48
CA GLN A 312 -7.03 22.16 26.01
C GLN A 312 -6.68 20.84 25.34
N LEU A 313 -7.38 19.79 25.78
CA LEU A 313 -7.30 18.46 25.20
C LEU A 313 -8.22 18.39 23.97
N LEU A 314 -7.66 18.01 22.83
CA LEU A 314 -8.41 17.80 21.60
C LEU A 314 -8.68 16.30 21.41
N THR A 315 -9.94 15.95 21.19
CA THR A 315 -10.40 14.56 20.97
C THR A 315 -10.57 14.19 19.50
N ASP A 316 -10.81 15.18 18.63
CA ASP A 316 -11.02 14.96 17.20
C ASP A 316 -9.67 14.97 16.47
N SER A 317 -9.48 14.14 15.44
CA SER A 317 -8.23 14.08 14.67
C SER A 317 -8.03 15.24 13.69
N VAL A 318 -8.98 16.19 13.65
CA VAL A 318 -8.99 17.32 12.71
C VAL A 318 -9.48 18.59 13.43
N MET A 319 -8.83 19.72 13.19
CA MET A 319 -9.30 21.05 13.63
C MET A 319 -9.14 22.09 12.53
N ASP A 320 -10.22 22.85 12.27
CA ASP A 320 -10.17 24.11 11.51
C ASP A 320 -10.05 25.28 12.48
N VAL A 321 -9.00 26.09 12.34
CA VAL A 321 -8.77 27.27 13.19
C VAL A 321 -9.94 28.28 13.07
N LYS A 322 -10.70 28.28 11.96
CA LYS A 322 -11.85 29.18 11.77
C LYS A 322 -13.08 28.81 12.60
N ASP A 323 -13.23 27.55 12.99
CA ASP A 323 -14.33 27.09 13.84
C ASP A 323 -14.11 27.49 15.31
N TRP A 324 -12.92 27.98 15.65
CA TRP A 324 -12.58 28.45 16.98
C TRP A 324 -13.04 29.90 17.23
N LYS A 325 -14.22 30.05 17.84
CA LYS A 325 -14.89 31.36 18.10
C LYS A 325 -14.43 32.13 19.34
N THR A 326 -13.33 31.76 20.00
CA THR A 326 -12.97 32.32 21.31
C THR A 326 -11.63 33.06 21.34
N VAL A 327 -11.27 33.80 20.29
CA VAL A 327 -10.19 34.80 20.37
C VAL A 327 -10.54 36.01 19.49
N SER A 328 -10.45 37.22 20.04
CA SER A 328 -10.66 38.44 19.26
C SER A 328 -9.53 38.62 18.24
N ALA A 329 -9.88 39.06 17.02
CA ALA A 329 -8.97 39.22 15.89
C ALA A 329 -7.76 40.14 16.15
N ASP A 330 -7.80 40.96 17.21
CA ASP A 330 -6.75 41.92 17.58
C ASP A 330 -5.62 41.33 18.45
N THR A 331 -5.67 40.04 18.79
CA THR A 331 -4.65 39.44 19.68
C THR A 331 -3.54 38.78 18.86
N VAL A 332 -2.33 39.36 18.87
CA VAL A 332 -1.08 38.76 18.34
C VAL A 332 -0.63 37.64 19.30
N CYS A 333 -1.46 36.62 19.49
CA CYS A 333 -1.16 35.47 20.33
C CYS A 333 -0.80 34.29 19.44
N CYS A 334 0.27 33.58 19.79
CA CYS A 334 0.59 32.30 19.17
C CYS A 334 -0.09 31.16 19.92
N GLN A 335 -0.41 30.12 19.17
CA GLN A 335 -0.88 28.84 19.68
C GLN A 335 0.18 27.78 19.41
N THR A 336 0.25 26.82 20.30
CA THR A 336 1.12 25.66 20.17
C THR A 336 0.26 24.40 20.21
N LEU A 337 0.21 23.68 19.09
CA LEU A 337 -0.39 22.36 18.98
C LEU A 337 0.71 21.31 19.22
N THR A 338 0.48 20.39 20.14
CA THR A 338 1.40 19.30 20.47
C THR A 338 0.70 17.96 20.27
N THR A 339 1.25 17.13 19.38
CA THR A 339 0.85 15.74 19.21
C THR A 339 1.70 14.84 20.10
N PRO A 340 1.11 14.05 21.00
CA PRO A 340 1.86 13.06 21.75
C PRO A 340 2.28 11.90 20.85
N ARG A 341 2.98 10.94 21.43
CA ARG A 341 3.25 9.67 20.76
C ARG A 341 1.96 8.92 20.44
N GLY A 342 1.98 8.24 19.31
CA GLY A 342 0.85 7.48 18.75
C GLY A 342 -0.37 8.27 18.33
N LYS A 343 -0.24 9.59 18.16
CA LYS A 343 -1.28 10.42 17.56
C LYS A 343 -0.71 11.30 16.47
N ASP A 344 -1.42 11.35 15.36
CA ASP A 344 -1.26 12.37 14.34
C ASP A 344 -2.45 13.34 14.40
N PHE A 345 -2.30 14.49 13.74
CA PHE A 345 -3.35 15.50 13.75
C PHE A 345 -3.35 16.32 12.47
N LEU A 346 -4.54 16.61 11.93
CA LEU A 346 -4.71 17.52 10.80
C LEU A 346 -5.20 18.89 11.29
N LEU A 347 -4.36 19.91 11.13
CA LEU A 347 -4.68 21.30 11.42
C LEU A 347 -4.90 22.09 10.13
N VAL A 348 -5.99 22.87 10.06
CA VAL A 348 -6.22 23.86 9.00
C VAL A 348 -6.00 25.25 9.57
N LEU A 349 -4.95 25.93 9.09
CA LEU A 349 -4.56 27.27 9.53
C LEU A 349 -5.51 28.35 8.99
N ALA A 350 -5.45 29.56 9.55
CA ALA A 350 -6.35 30.66 9.21
C ALA A 350 -6.31 31.07 7.72
N ASP A 351 -5.17 30.90 7.05
CA ASP A 351 -4.96 31.15 5.62
C ASP A 351 -5.46 29.99 4.72
N GLY A 352 -5.96 28.90 5.30
CA GLY A 352 -6.40 27.69 4.60
C GLY A 352 -5.30 26.67 4.32
N THR A 353 -4.07 26.91 4.78
CA THR A 353 -2.98 25.92 4.73
C THR A 353 -3.33 24.71 5.59
N LYS A 354 -3.16 23.50 5.05
CA LYS A 354 -3.34 22.24 5.80
C LYS A 354 -2.00 21.72 6.29
N VAL A 355 -1.96 21.30 7.54
CA VAL A 355 -0.78 20.76 8.19
C VAL A 355 -1.14 19.44 8.84
N TRP A 356 -0.56 18.35 8.33
CA TRP A 356 -0.55 17.08 9.03
C TRP A 356 0.65 17.11 9.96
N LEU A 357 0.41 16.92 11.26
CA LEU A 357 1.43 16.86 12.30
C LEU A 357 1.56 15.39 12.74
N ASN A 358 2.76 14.84 12.66
CA ASN A 358 3.02 13.43 13.00
C ASN A 358 3.10 13.24 14.53
N ALA A 359 3.27 12.00 15.01
CA ALA A 359 3.48 11.69 16.42
C ALA A 359 4.70 12.44 16.99
N GLU A 360 4.64 12.77 18.29
CA GLU A 360 5.73 13.47 19.00
C GLU A 360 6.19 14.76 18.31
N SER A 361 5.23 15.57 17.85
CA SER A 361 5.53 16.79 17.11
C SER A 361 4.83 18.00 17.73
N ARG A 362 5.40 19.18 17.50
CA ARG A 362 4.91 20.44 18.03
C ARG A 362 4.92 21.49 16.93
N LEU A 363 3.79 22.14 16.73
CA LEU A 363 3.65 23.26 15.81
C LEU A 363 3.20 24.50 16.57
N ARG A 364 4.03 25.55 16.55
CA ARG A 364 3.67 26.88 17.07
C ARG A 364 3.36 27.82 15.91
N TYR A 365 2.19 28.44 15.95
CA TYR A 365 1.65 29.25 14.86
C TYR A 365 0.81 30.42 15.40
N PRO A 366 0.74 31.56 14.69
CA PRO A 366 -0.12 32.66 15.09
C PRO A 366 -1.61 32.34 14.82
N VAL A 367 -2.52 32.83 15.68
CA VAL A 367 -3.98 32.65 15.47
C VAL A 367 -4.42 33.20 14.10
N ALA A 368 -3.80 34.30 13.67
CA ALA A 368 -3.96 34.87 12.34
C ALA A 368 -2.63 35.42 11.83
N PHE A 369 -2.36 35.23 10.55
CA PHE A 369 -1.16 35.76 9.92
C PHE A 369 -1.34 37.25 9.62
N HIS A 370 -0.48 38.07 10.22
CA HIS A 370 -0.43 39.51 10.02
C HIS A 370 0.96 39.90 9.48
N GLY A 371 1.01 40.86 8.56
CA GLY A 371 2.27 41.35 8.00
C GLY A 371 2.62 40.76 6.63
N LYS A 372 3.91 40.71 6.30
CA LYS A 372 4.41 40.35 4.96
C LYS A 372 4.68 38.86 4.75
N GLU A 373 4.60 38.05 5.81
CA GLU A 373 5.01 36.64 5.80
C GLU A 373 4.08 35.83 6.71
N ARG A 374 3.93 34.53 6.40
CA ARG A 374 3.19 33.55 7.19
C ARG A 374 4.19 32.61 7.84
N ARG A 375 4.49 32.78 9.13
CA ARG A 375 5.57 32.05 9.81
C ARG A 375 5.03 31.08 10.86
N VAL A 376 5.57 29.87 10.87
CA VAL A 376 5.30 28.82 11.87
C VAL A 376 6.61 28.19 12.35
N GLU A 377 6.62 27.68 13.57
CA GLU A 377 7.75 26.98 14.18
C GLU A 377 7.38 25.50 14.36
N LEU A 378 8.24 24.60 13.91
CA LEU A 378 8.04 23.15 13.94
C LEU A 378 9.17 22.46 14.71
N GLU A 379 8.78 21.59 15.62
CA GLU A 379 9.61 20.54 16.22
C GLU A 379 8.97 19.18 15.91
N GLY A 380 9.75 18.19 15.48
CA GLY A 380 9.23 16.90 15.02
C GLY A 380 8.97 16.87 13.51
N GLU A 381 7.87 16.26 13.06
CA GLU A 381 7.55 16.06 11.65
C GLU A 381 6.17 16.58 11.26
N ALA A 382 6.11 17.27 10.12
CA ALA A 382 4.85 17.72 9.54
C ALA A 382 4.89 17.75 8.02
N CYS A 383 3.77 17.39 7.41
CA CYS A 383 3.50 17.58 6.00
C CYS A 383 2.61 18.80 5.80
N PHE A 384 3.01 19.70 4.90
CA PHE A 384 2.34 20.96 4.63
C PHE A 384 1.75 20.95 3.22
N GLU A 385 0.48 21.32 3.09
CA GLU A 385 -0.17 21.71 1.84
C GLU A 385 -0.53 23.19 1.95
N VAL A 386 0.38 24.04 1.47
CA VAL A 386 0.33 25.49 1.69
C VAL A 386 -0.60 26.17 0.68
N ALA A 387 -1.50 27.00 1.19
CA ALA A 387 -2.36 27.85 0.37
C ALA A 387 -1.51 28.82 -0.47
N LYS A 388 -1.83 28.93 -1.77
CA LYS A 388 -1.09 29.77 -2.72
C LYS A 388 -1.25 31.24 -2.36
N ASP A 389 -0.14 31.89 -2.05
CA ASP A 389 -0.03 33.33 -1.86
C ASP A 389 1.42 33.76 -2.16
N ALA A 390 1.59 34.48 -3.26
CA ALA A 390 2.89 34.96 -3.72
C ALA A 390 3.31 36.28 -3.06
N GLU A 391 2.36 37.03 -2.52
CA GLU A 391 2.62 38.31 -1.85
C GLU A 391 3.03 38.10 -0.39
N HIS A 392 2.59 37.01 0.23
CA HIS A 392 2.91 36.63 1.59
C HIS A 392 3.53 35.21 1.66
N PRO A 393 4.86 35.07 1.58
CA PRO A 393 5.54 33.78 1.65
C PRO A 393 5.24 33.03 2.95
N PHE A 394 5.13 31.71 2.86
CA PHE A 394 4.98 30.83 4.02
C PHE A 394 6.34 30.27 4.43
N ILE A 395 6.66 30.35 5.72
CA ILE A 395 7.97 30.02 6.28
C ILE A 395 7.81 29.05 7.45
N VAL A 396 8.41 27.87 7.32
CA VAL A 396 8.54 26.88 8.40
C VAL A 396 9.94 27.00 9.01
N CYS A 397 10.01 27.35 10.28
CA CYS A 397 11.23 27.39 11.08
C CYS A 397 11.39 26.07 11.83
N ALA A 398 12.45 25.30 11.54
CA ALA A 398 12.71 24.01 12.19
C ALA A 398 14.22 23.81 12.41
N ASN A 399 14.65 23.74 13.68
CA ASN A 399 16.01 23.40 14.13
C ASN A 399 17.16 23.92 13.23
N GLY A 400 17.21 25.24 13.05
CA GLY A 400 18.25 25.93 12.26
C GLY A 400 18.01 25.96 10.74
N MET A 401 16.83 25.55 10.28
CA MET A 401 16.38 25.64 8.89
C MET A 401 15.16 26.54 8.76
N ASN A 402 15.18 27.41 7.75
CA ASN A 402 14.01 28.17 7.30
C ASN A 402 13.58 27.66 5.93
N THR A 403 12.40 27.06 5.86
CA THR A 403 11.82 26.53 4.62
C THR A 403 10.77 27.50 4.12
N MET A 404 11.06 28.22 3.03
CA MET A 404 10.20 29.23 2.42
C MET A 404 9.52 28.71 1.15
N VAL A 405 8.20 28.93 1.07
CA VAL A 405 7.35 28.52 -0.06
C VAL A 405 6.27 29.55 -0.36
N LEU A 406 5.67 29.47 -1.55
CA LEU A 406 4.58 30.35 -1.99
C LEU A 406 3.24 29.62 -2.20
N GLY A 407 3.23 28.29 -2.12
CA GLY A 407 2.05 27.47 -2.43
C GLY A 407 2.47 26.09 -2.96
N THR A 408 2.88 25.23 -2.03
CA THR A 408 3.71 24.06 -2.28
C THR A 408 3.25 22.94 -1.36
N LYS A 409 3.36 21.68 -1.80
CA LYS A 409 3.22 20.50 -0.93
C LYS A 409 4.61 19.94 -0.61
N PHE A 410 4.94 19.80 0.67
CA PHE A 410 6.26 19.35 1.13
C PHE A 410 6.19 18.72 2.53
N ASN A 411 7.20 17.94 2.90
CA ASN A 411 7.37 17.37 4.24
C ASN A 411 8.59 18.00 4.91
N VAL A 412 8.52 18.24 6.21
CA VAL A 412 9.65 18.64 7.05
C VAL A 412 9.74 17.67 8.22
N ARG A 413 10.90 17.03 8.39
CA ARG A 413 11.21 16.17 9.53
C ARG A 413 12.41 16.72 10.29
N SER A 414 12.23 16.98 11.57
CA SER A 414 13.21 17.63 12.44
C SER A 414 13.02 17.23 13.91
N TYR A 415 13.03 15.92 14.18
CA TYR A 415 13.10 15.41 15.55
C TYR A 415 14.48 15.70 16.16
N SER A 416 14.54 15.88 17.48
CA SER A 416 15.80 16.03 18.19
C SER A 416 16.62 14.73 18.08
N VAL A 417 17.90 14.82 17.71
CA VAL A 417 18.85 13.70 17.55
C VAL A 417 18.69 12.89 16.25
N GLU A 418 17.79 13.28 15.35
CA GLU A 418 17.69 12.68 14.00
C GLU A 418 18.20 13.62 12.91
N ASP A 419 18.52 13.04 11.75
CA ASP A 419 18.78 13.80 10.54
C ASP A 419 17.54 14.63 10.16
N ARG A 420 17.82 15.84 9.69
CA ARG A 420 16.80 16.84 9.34
C ARG A 420 16.51 16.75 7.85
N HIS A 421 15.24 16.62 7.49
CA HIS A 421 14.81 16.45 6.11
C HIS A 421 13.81 17.52 5.67
N VAL A 422 13.96 17.98 4.43
CA VAL A 422 12.94 18.76 3.72
C VAL A 422 12.71 18.12 2.35
N THR A 423 11.54 17.52 2.17
CA THR A 423 11.19 16.76 0.96
C THR A 423 10.13 17.49 0.17
N LEU A 424 10.38 17.76 -1.11
CA LEU A 424 9.44 18.48 -1.97
C LEU A 424 8.56 17.53 -2.79
N VAL A 425 7.25 17.59 -2.55
CA VAL A 425 6.24 16.82 -3.31
C VAL A 425 5.85 17.55 -4.59
N ASN A 426 5.41 18.81 -4.48
CA ASN A 426 4.96 19.61 -5.62
C ASN A 426 5.19 21.09 -5.33
N GLY A 427 5.67 21.84 -6.33
CA GLY A 427 5.85 23.29 -6.27
C GLY A 427 7.33 23.66 -6.24
N LYS A 428 7.68 24.66 -5.44
CA LYS A 428 9.06 25.13 -5.26
C LYS A 428 9.31 25.45 -3.81
N VAL A 429 10.47 25.03 -3.30
CA VAL A 429 10.92 25.26 -1.93
C VAL A 429 12.29 25.90 -1.97
N GLN A 430 12.50 26.93 -1.15
CA GLN A 430 13.82 27.39 -0.79
C GLN A 430 14.07 27.04 0.68
N VAL A 431 15.15 26.34 0.98
CA VAL A 431 15.58 26.04 2.35
C VAL A 431 16.83 26.86 2.64
N THR A 432 16.82 27.61 3.73
CA THR A 432 17.95 28.41 4.19
C THR A 432 18.44 27.88 5.52
N ASN A 433 19.72 27.53 5.59
CA ASN A 433 20.38 27.20 6.85
C ASN A 433 20.69 28.50 7.60
N THR A 434 20.14 28.66 8.81
CA THR A 434 20.23 29.92 9.56
C THR A 434 21.60 30.15 10.21
N VAL A 435 22.45 29.13 10.27
CA VAL A 435 23.81 29.21 10.86
C VAL A 435 24.79 29.82 9.87
N ASN A 436 24.76 29.37 8.61
CA ASN A 436 25.71 29.79 7.57
C ASN A 436 25.07 30.66 6.46
N ASN A 437 23.75 30.90 6.52
CA ASN A 437 22.94 31.63 5.54
C ASN A 437 22.99 31.07 4.10
N LYS A 438 23.43 29.83 3.90
CA LYS A 438 23.34 29.16 2.61
C LYS A 438 21.90 28.77 2.32
N SER A 439 21.51 28.93 1.05
CA SER A 439 20.17 28.60 0.59
C SER A 439 20.22 27.60 -0.56
N VAL A 440 19.38 26.58 -0.47
CA VAL A 440 19.18 25.55 -1.48
C VAL A 440 17.76 25.66 -2.01
N THR A 441 17.58 25.49 -3.31
CA THR A 441 16.25 25.40 -3.93
C THR A 441 16.00 23.98 -4.36
N LEU A 442 14.88 23.41 -3.92
CA LEU A 442 14.48 22.05 -4.26
C LEU A 442 13.52 22.04 -5.46
N ARG A 443 13.57 20.93 -6.21
CA ARG A 443 12.61 20.56 -7.24
C ARG A 443 11.73 19.38 -6.75
N PRO A 444 10.52 19.21 -7.29
CA PRO A 444 9.69 18.04 -6.99
C PRO A 444 10.46 16.73 -7.09
N GLY A 445 10.33 15.86 -6.10
CA GLY A 445 11.07 14.59 -6.01
C GLY A 445 12.44 14.69 -5.34
N GLN A 446 12.84 15.87 -4.84
CA GLN A 446 14.10 16.04 -4.13
C GLN A 446 13.91 16.12 -2.61
N ASP A 447 14.86 15.54 -1.89
CA ASP A 447 15.05 15.71 -0.45
C ASP A 447 16.34 16.49 -0.17
N LEU A 448 16.26 17.39 0.80
CA LEU A 448 17.42 17.98 1.44
C LEU A 448 17.59 17.36 2.82
N THR A 449 18.70 16.65 3.02
CA THR A 449 19.10 16.10 4.30
C THR A 449 20.20 16.96 4.91
N TYR A 450 20.04 17.33 6.18
CA TYR A 450 21.12 17.82 7.04
C TYR A 450 21.45 16.75 8.07
N THR A 451 22.65 16.19 7.96
CA THR A 451 23.10 15.15 8.90
C THR A 451 23.36 15.74 10.28
N GLU A 452 23.45 14.90 11.31
CA GLU A 452 23.93 15.30 12.64
C GLU A 452 25.31 15.99 12.59
N THR A 453 26.19 15.55 11.69
CA THR A 453 27.52 16.16 11.45
C THR A 453 27.47 17.53 10.77
N GLY A 454 26.28 17.98 10.34
CA GLY A 454 26.05 19.25 9.66
C GLY A 454 26.33 19.21 8.16
N GLU A 455 26.51 18.02 7.57
CA GLU A 455 26.64 17.85 6.13
C GLU A 455 25.29 18.11 5.45
N GLU A 456 25.34 18.86 4.35
CA GLU A 456 24.18 19.20 3.53
C GLU A 456 24.18 18.32 2.28
N LYS A 457 23.12 17.53 2.07
CA LYS A 457 23.00 16.65 0.91
C LYS A 457 21.64 16.81 0.25
N VAL A 458 21.64 17.04 -1.07
CA VAL A 458 20.43 17.01 -1.89
C VAL A 458 20.43 15.73 -2.72
N SER A 459 19.34 14.96 -2.66
CA SER A 459 19.17 13.74 -3.44
C SER A 459 17.77 13.63 -4.04
N GLU A 460 17.66 12.92 -5.16
CA GLU A 460 16.36 12.46 -5.65
C GLU A 460 15.89 11.29 -4.78
N VAL A 461 14.60 11.33 -4.41
CA VAL A 461 14.01 10.36 -3.50
C VAL A 461 12.63 9.94 -3.97
N ASN A 462 12.22 8.75 -3.53
CA ASN A 462 10.84 8.35 -3.58
C ASN A 462 10.04 9.16 -2.55
N ILE A 463 9.14 10.02 -3.03
CA ILE A 463 8.34 10.91 -2.18
C ILE A 463 7.49 10.13 -1.16
N ALA A 464 7.08 8.91 -1.50
CA ALA A 464 6.27 8.06 -0.64
C ALA A 464 6.95 7.81 0.72
N THR A 465 8.28 7.68 0.74
CA THR A 465 9.08 7.46 1.97
C THR A 465 8.91 8.56 3.02
N TYR A 466 8.52 9.76 2.61
CA TYR A 466 8.37 10.93 3.49
C TYR A 466 6.92 11.36 3.71
N THR A 467 5.96 10.78 2.96
CA THR A 467 4.57 11.25 2.96
C THR A 467 3.54 10.17 3.21
N ALA A 468 3.88 8.89 3.06
CA ALA A 468 2.97 7.76 3.23
C ALA A 468 2.34 7.70 4.64
N TRP A 469 3.01 8.25 5.65
CA TRP A 469 2.46 8.32 7.01
C TRP A 469 1.18 9.17 7.08
N THR A 470 1.06 10.20 6.24
CA THR A 470 -0.17 11.01 6.14
C THR A 470 -1.35 10.22 5.59
N GLU A 471 -1.09 9.09 4.93
CA GLU A 471 -2.07 8.18 4.34
C GLU A 471 -2.26 6.91 5.17
N GLY A 472 -1.71 6.85 6.40
CA GLY A 472 -1.88 5.69 7.27
C GLY A 472 -0.83 4.59 7.07
N MET A 473 0.31 4.87 6.44
CA MET A 473 1.29 3.86 6.07
C MET A 473 2.70 4.19 6.57
N PHE A 474 3.39 3.19 7.10
CA PHE A 474 4.85 3.17 7.14
C PHE A 474 5.37 2.73 5.78
N TYR A 475 6.36 3.47 5.24
CA TYR A 475 7.03 3.12 4.00
C TYR A 475 8.50 3.56 4.09
N PHE A 476 9.39 2.57 4.17
CA PHE A 476 10.83 2.74 4.31
C PHE A 476 11.52 1.96 3.20
N GLU A 477 12.45 2.61 2.51
CA GLU A 477 13.20 2.05 1.39
C GLU A 477 14.69 2.26 1.65
N ASP A 478 15.41 1.16 1.86
CA ASP A 478 16.83 1.12 2.24
C ASP A 478 17.15 2.02 3.47
N VAL A 479 16.34 1.93 4.52
CA VAL A 479 16.46 2.78 5.72
C VAL A 479 17.10 2.01 6.87
N PRO A 480 18.00 2.62 7.68
CA PRO A 480 18.59 1.95 8.85
C PRO A 480 17.52 1.57 9.89
N LEU A 481 17.72 0.45 10.55
CA LEU A 481 16.77 -0.13 11.50
C LEU A 481 16.50 0.81 12.67
N GLU A 482 17.47 1.61 13.09
CA GLU A 482 17.28 2.63 14.13
C GLU A 482 16.18 3.64 13.78
N GLU A 483 16.09 4.07 12.52
CA GLU A 483 15.08 5.02 12.05
C GLU A 483 13.70 4.36 11.94
N ILE A 484 13.65 3.11 11.46
CA ILE A 484 12.41 2.32 11.40
C ILE A 484 11.85 2.10 12.80
N MET A 485 12.70 1.65 13.74
CA MET A 485 12.28 1.38 15.11
C MET A 485 11.98 2.67 15.88
N GLY A 486 12.66 3.78 15.58
CA GLY A 486 12.32 5.10 16.10
C GLY A 486 10.91 5.53 15.67
N ALA A 487 10.57 5.38 14.39
CA ALA A 487 9.23 5.69 13.89
C ALA A 487 8.14 4.79 14.51
N LEU A 488 8.41 3.49 14.65
CA LEU A 488 7.51 2.55 15.32
C LEU A 488 7.36 2.86 16.81
N GLY A 489 8.47 3.13 17.51
CA GLY A 489 8.48 3.51 18.91
C GLY A 489 7.68 4.79 19.17
N ARG A 490 7.82 5.79 18.29
CA ARG A 490 7.03 7.03 18.31
C ARG A 490 5.55 6.80 18.11
N TRP A 491 5.19 5.96 17.14
CA TRP A 491 3.80 5.76 16.77
C TRP A 491 3.06 4.77 17.68
N TYR A 492 3.70 3.71 18.15
CA TYR A 492 3.06 2.76 19.06
C TYR A 492 3.29 3.08 20.54
N ASN A 493 4.09 4.12 20.82
CA ASN A 493 4.50 4.55 22.15
C ASN A 493 5.08 3.41 23.00
N VAL A 494 6.12 2.76 22.49
CA VAL A 494 6.78 1.60 23.11
C VAL A 494 8.29 1.83 23.27
N ASN A 495 8.90 1.17 24.24
CA ASN A 495 10.36 1.18 24.37
C ASN A 495 10.99 0.35 23.25
N ILE A 496 12.17 0.76 22.80
CA ILE A 496 12.99 0.04 21.81
C ILE A 496 14.36 -0.21 22.46
N ASP A 497 14.69 -1.47 22.65
CA ASP A 497 15.98 -1.93 23.17
C ASP A 497 16.67 -2.77 22.09
N PHE A 498 17.96 -2.56 21.85
CA PHE A 498 18.77 -3.38 20.96
C PHE A 498 19.76 -4.19 21.78
N GLU A 499 19.90 -5.48 21.49
CA GLU A 499 20.90 -6.33 22.12
C GLU A 499 22.32 -5.82 21.86
N ARG A 500 22.56 -5.25 20.67
CA ARG A 500 23.86 -4.77 20.22
C ARG A 500 23.76 -3.53 19.34
N CYS A 501 24.73 -2.62 19.44
CA CYS A 501 24.75 -1.37 18.66
C CYS A 501 24.89 -1.61 17.14
N GLU A 502 25.52 -2.69 16.71
CA GLU A 502 25.74 -2.98 15.28
C GLU A 502 24.42 -3.19 14.52
N LEU A 503 23.35 -3.51 15.24
CA LEU A 503 22.01 -3.70 14.68
C LEU A 503 21.38 -2.38 14.20
N TYR A 504 21.84 -1.23 14.70
CA TYR A 504 21.31 0.10 14.31
C TYR A 504 21.43 0.34 12.81
N HIS A 505 22.57 -0.10 12.25
CA HIS A 505 22.95 0.17 10.86
C HIS A 505 22.43 -0.86 9.86
N ILE A 506 21.65 -1.84 10.29
CA ILE A 506 21.00 -2.79 9.38
C ILE A 506 19.98 -2.02 8.55
N ARG A 507 20.19 -1.95 7.23
CA ARG A 507 19.25 -1.29 6.33
C ARG A 507 18.18 -2.25 5.84
N LEU A 508 16.94 -1.79 5.83
CA LEU A 508 15.77 -2.58 5.46
C LEU A 508 14.84 -1.79 4.54
N ASN A 509 14.16 -2.51 3.66
CA ASN A 509 12.89 -2.07 3.13
C ASN A 509 11.80 -2.56 4.08
N PHE A 510 10.92 -1.67 4.52
CA PHE A 510 9.85 -2.02 5.44
C PHE A 510 8.62 -1.17 5.16
N TRP A 511 7.47 -1.80 5.09
CA TRP A 511 6.19 -1.12 5.00
C TRP A 511 5.18 -1.84 5.89
N ALA A 512 4.29 -1.06 6.48
CA ALA A 512 3.20 -1.57 7.28
C ALA A 512 2.07 -0.56 7.29
N ASN A 513 0.84 -1.01 7.51
CA ASN A 513 -0.22 -0.08 7.86
C ASN A 513 0.07 0.47 9.25
N LYS A 514 0.11 1.79 9.43
CA LYS A 514 0.36 2.39 10.73
C LYS A 514 -0.84 2.25 11.66
N ASN A 515 -2.05 2.16 11.11
CA ASN A 515 -3.28 2.15 11.88
C ASN A 515 -3.68 0.73 12.36
N THR A 516 -2.88 -0.30 12.08
CA THR A 516 -3.09 -1.66 12.61
C THR A 516 -2.41 -1.83 13.97
N HIS A 517 -2.60 -2.98 14.62
CA HIS A 517 -1.93 -3.27 15.89
C HIS A 517 -0.42 -3.45 15.70
N LEU A 518 0.37 -3.02 16.69
CA LEU A 518 1.84 -3.15 16.71
C LEU A 518 2.29 -4.57 16.35
N ASP A 519 1.60 -5.59 16.86
CA ASP A 519 1.92 -6.99 16.62
C ASP A 519 2.01 -7.33 15.12
N GLU A 520 1.17 -6.72 14.27
CA GLU A 520 1.23 -6.93 12.83
C GLU A 520 2.53 -6.35 12.23
N ALA A 521 2.94 -5.15 12.66
CA ALA A 521 4.20 -4.54 12.22
C ALA A 521 5.42 -5.34 12.69
N LEU A 522 5.38 -5.86 13.93
CA LEU A 522 6.44 -6.70 14.49
C LEU A 522 6.51 -8.08 13.83
N GLU A 523 5.36 -8.67 13.51
CA GLU A 523 5.30 -9.89 12.71
C GLU A 523 5.95 -9.67 11.35
N LEU A 524 5.68 -8.54 10.68
CA LEU A 524 6.31 -8.21 9.41
C LEU A 524 7.84 -8.01 9.56
N LEU A 525 8.30 -7.32 10.61
CA LEU A 525 9.74 -7.18 10.89
C LEU A 525 10.43 -8.53 11.16
N ASN A 526 9.81 -9.40 11.96
CA ASN A 526 10.30 -10.75 12.19
C ASN A 526 10.26 -11.59 10.90
N LYS A 527 9.25 -11.37 10.05
CA LYS A 527 9.15 -12.02 8.74
C LYS A 527 10.30 -11.64 7.83
N LEU A 528 10.89 -10.45 8.02
CA LEU A 528 12.11 -10.04 7.33
C LEU A 528 13.33 -10.91 7.66
N GLU A 529 13.28 -11.69 8.75
CA GLU A 529 14.34 -12.53 9.36
C GLU A 529 15.76 -11.91 9.25
N LYS A 530 15.89 -10.58 9.30
CA LYS A 530 17.18 -9.85 9.37
C LYS A 530 17.60 -9.61 10.82
N VAL A 531 16.61 -9.48 11.69
CA VAL A 531 16.70 -9.36 13.14
C VAL A 531 15.54 -10.13 13.75
N GLN A 532 15.71 -10.58 14.99
CA GLN A 532 14.61 -11.08 15.79
C GLN A 532 14.09 -9.92 16.65
N VAL A 533 12.78 -9.73 16.66
CA VAL A 533 12.11 -8.64 17.37
C VAL A 533 11.11 -9.24 18.32
N ASP A 534 11.41 -9.19 19.61
CA ASP A 534 10.51 -9.67 20.66
C ASP A 534 9.80 -8.48 21.30
N TYR A 535 8.52 -8.64 21.68
CA TYR A 535 7.77 -7.62 22.40
C TYR A 535 7.26 -8.16 23.74
N GLN A 536 7.72 -7.56 24.84
CA GLN A 536 7.32 -7.91 26.20
C GLN A 536 7.25 -6.64 27.06
N ASP A 537 6.19 -6.52 27.88
CA ASP A 537 6.02 -5.45 28.86
C ASP A 537 6.24 -4.02 28.29
N GLY A 538 5.65 -3.73 27.12
CA GLY A 538 5.78 -2.41 26.48
C GLY A 538 7.14 -2.13 25.86
N THR A 539 8.01 -3.15 25.75
CA THR A 539 9.37 -3.03 25.24
C THR A 539 9.58 -3.98 24.07
N ILE A 540 10.00 -3.41 22.96
CA ILE A 540 10.49 -4.15 21.81
C ILE A 540 11.99 -4.37 22.00
N THR A 541 12.44 -5.62 21.98
CA THR A 541 13.86 -5.98 22.01
C THR A 541 14.29 -6.54 20.66
N ILE A 542 15.26 -5.88 20.02
CA ILE A 542 15.87 -6.31 18.77
C ILE A 542 17.11 -7.14 19.09
N LYS A 543 17.14 -8.35 18.56
CA LYS A 543 18.19 -9.35 18.74
C LYS A 543 18.78 -9.77 17.40
N GLN A 544 20.02 -10.23 17.45
CA GLN A 544 20.64 -10.86 16.29
C GLN A 544 20.10 -12.29 16.11
N ILE A 545 19.80 -12.68 14.86
CA ILE A 545 19.35 -14.05 14.52
C ILE A 545 20.52 -15.03 14.48
#